data_AF-A0A8R7QU22-F1
#
_entry.id   AF-A0A8R7QU22-F1
#
_cell.length_a   1.000
_cell.length_b   1.000
_cell.length_c   1.000
_cell.angle_alpha   90.00
_cell.angle_beta   90.00
_cell.angle_gamma   90.00
#
_symmetry.space_group_name_H-M   'P 1'
#
loop_
_entity.id
_entity.type
_entity.pdbx_description
1 polymer ?
#
loop_
_entity_poly.entity_id
_entity_poly.type
_entity_poly.pdbx_seq_one_letter_code
_entity_poly.pdbx_strand_id
1 'polypeptide(L)'
;RFQKVEIGEPSLQTTIAILRGLKQKYQEHHGVEIDDEALVAAVELAARYITGRIFPDKAIDLMDEACTAVKLRVSKQREIN
;
A
#
# COMPACT_ATOMS: atom_id res chain seq x y z
N ARG A 1 -12.90 -32.38 -14.40
CA ARG A 1 -11.75 -32.46 -13.47
C ARG A 1 -11.11 -31.07 -13.40
N PHE A 2 -10.63 -30.61 -12.25
CA PHE A 2 -9.94 -29.33 -12.12
C PHE A 2 -8.44 -29.48 -12.41
N GLN A 3 -7.86 -28.49 -13.10
CA GLN A 3 -6.42 -28.33 -13.29
C GLN A 3 -5.89 -27.41 -12.18
N LYS A 4 -4.76 -27.76 -11.55
CA LYS A 4 -4.07 -26.86 -10.61
C LYS A 4 -3.48 -25.69 -11.40
N VAL A 5 -3.76 -24.46 -10.94
CA VAL A 5 -3.09 -23.24 -11.39
C VAL A 5 -2.17 -22.79 -10.27
N GLU A 6 -0.88 -22.64 -10.55
CA GLU A 6 0.09 -22.17 -9.56
C GLU A 6 0.13 -20.64 -9.56
N ILE A 7 0.13 -20.06 -8.37
CA ILE A 7 0.19 -18.62 -8.15
C ILE A 7 1.37 -18.36 -7.20
N GLY A 8 2.38 -17.67 -7.71
CA GLY A 8 3.54 -17.24 -6.94
C GLY A 8 3.37 -15.85 -6.35
N GLU A 9 4.24 -15.51 -5.40
CA GLU A 9 4.38 -14.14 -4.90
C GLU A 9 4.83 -13.20 -6.05
N PRO A 10 4.22 -12.01 -6.19
CA PRO A 10 4.65 -11.03 -7.19
C PRO A 10 6.04 -10.47 -6.86
N SER A 11 6.79 -10.12 -7.91
CA SER A 11 8.04 -9.37 -7.77
C SER A 11 7.80 -7.98 -7.16
N LEU A 12 8.83 -7.32 -6.62
CA LEU A 12 8.71 -5.94 -6.12
C LEU A 12 8.14 -4.99 -7.18
N GLN A 13 8.61 -5.08 -8.43
CA GLN A 13 8.13 -4.25 -9.54
C GLN A 13 6.65 -4.54 -9.87
N THR A 14 6.26 -5.81 -9.84
CA THR A 14 4.86 -6.21 -10.01
C THR A 14 3.99 -5.68 -8.86
N THR A 15 4.47 -5.74 -7.62
CA THR A 15 3.77 -5.16 -6.46
C THR A 15 3.60 -3.65 -6.61
N ILE A 16 4.62 -2.91 -7.03
CA ILE A 16 4.50 -1.47 -7.29
C ILE A 16 3.41 -1.20 -8.35
N ALA A 17 3.39 -1.97 -9.44
CA ALA A 17 2.35 -1.84 -10.47
C ALA A 17 0.95 -2.14 -9.92
N ILE A 18 0.81 -3.15 -9.05
CA ILE A 18 -0.44 -3.45 -8.35
C ILE A 18 -0.87 -2.26 -7.48
N LEU A 19 0.03 -1.71 -6.66
CA LEU A 19 -0.27 -0.56 -5.82
C LEU A 19 -0.67 0.67 -6.64
N ARG A 20 -0.03 0.92 -7.78
CA ARG A 20 -0.43 1.99 -8.72
C ARG A 20 -1.85 1.79 -9.24
N GLY A 21 -2.25 0.55 -9.54
CA GLY A 21 -3.62 0.22 -9.91
C GLY A 21 -4.64 0.40 -8.79
N LEU A 22 -4.21 0.26 -7.53
CA LEU A 22 -5.05 0.48 -6.35
C LEU A 22 -5.07 1.94 -5.86
N LYS A 23 -4.08 2.75 -6.26
CA LYS A 23 -3.82 4.12 -5.78
C LYS A 23 -5.10 4.95 -5.69
N GLN A 24 -5.83 5.10 -6.78
CA GLN A 24 -7.02 5.96 -6.82
C GLN A 24 -8.07 5.54 -5.77
N LYS A 25 -8.32 4.24 -5.64
CA LYS A 25 -9.29 3.71 -4.69
C LYS A 25 -8.90 4.04 -3.24
N TYR A 26 -7.61 3.92 -2.90
CA TYR A 26 -7.13 4.25 -1.56
C TYR A 26 -7.11 5.75 -1.29
N GLN A 27 -6.77 6.56 -2.29
CA GLN A 27 -6.89 8.02 -2.18
C GLN A 27 -8.32 8.45 -1.87
N GLU A 28 -9.30 7.94 -2.61
CA GLU A 28 -10.72 8.24 -2.40
C GLU A 28 -11.21 7.75 -1.03
N HIS A 29 -10.81 6.54 -0.61
CA HIS A 29 -11.21 5.97 0.67
C HIS A 29 -10.68 6.77 1.87
N HIS A 30 -9.41 7.18 1.81
CA HIS A 30 -8.76 7.90 2.91
C HIS A 30 -8.96 9.42 2.85
N GLY A 31 -9.26 9.96 1.67
CA GLY A 31 -9.31 11.40 1.43
C GLY A 31 -7.91 12.03 1.48
N VAL A 32 -6.91 11.34 0.94
CA VAL A 32 -5.50 11.78 0.89
C VAL A 32 -4.95 11.59 -0.53
N GLU A 33 -3.91 12.34 -0.88
CA GLU A 33 -3.13 12.08 -2.10
C GLU A 33 -1.96 11.15 -1.77
N ILE A 34 -1.64 10.23 -2.70
CA ILE A 34 -0.55 9.27 -2.55
C ILE A 34 0.45 9.52 -3.68
N ASP A 35 1.65 9.99 -3.35
CA ASP A 35 2.71 10.17 -4.34
C ASP A 35 3.22 8.82 -4.87
N ASP A 36 3.66 8.76 -6.13
CA ASP A 36 4.19 7.52 -6.71
C ASP A 36 5.42 7.02 -5.94
N GLU A 37 6.26 7.94 -5.47
CA GLU A 37 7.43 7.68 -4.62
C GLU A 37 7.03 7.02 -3.30
N ALA A 38 5.86 7.35 -2.75
CA ALA A 38 5.35 6.72 -1.53
C ALA A 38 4.97 5.24 -1.76
N LEU A 39 4.48 4.89 -2.96
CA LEU A 39 4.19 3.50 -3.33
C LEU A 39 5.48 2.67 -3.42
N VAL A 40 6.52 3.24 -4.04
CA VAL A 40 7.85 2.61 -4.12
C VAL A 40 8.42 2.40 -2.72
N ALA A 41 8.38 3.44 -1.88
CA ALA A 41 8.86 3.38 -0.51
C ALA A 41 8.09 2.33 0.32
N ALA A 42 6.77 2.23 0.17
CA ALA A 42 5.98 1.20 0.85
C ALA A 42 6.44 -0.21 0.48
N VAL A 43 6.72 -0.48 -0.79
CA VAL A 43 7.21 -1.80 -1.24
C VAL A 43 8.62 -2.08 -0.72
N GLU A 44 9.53 -1.11 -0.76
CA GLU A 44 10.91 -1.27 -0.28
C GLU A 44 10.97 -1.49 1.24
N LEU A 45 10.21 -0.72 2.00
CA LEU A 45 10.15 -0.85 3.46
C LEU A 45 9.47 -2.17 3.87
N ALA A 46 8.39 -2.57 3.19
CA ALA A 46 7.75 -3.85 3.44
C ALA A 46 8.67 -5.04 3.06
N ALA A 47 9.48 -4.91 2.01
CA ALA A 47 10.49 -5.90 1.67
C ALA A 47 11.54 -6.05 2.78
N ARG A 48 12.01 -4.91 3.30
CA ARG A 48 13.13 -4.85 4.23
C ARG A 48 12.76 -5.22 5.67
N TYR A 49 11.59 -4.82 6.15
CA TYR A 49 11.26 -4.87 7.57
C TYR A 49 10.07 -5.77 7.92
N ILE A 50 9.18 -6.08 6.97
CA ILE A 50 8.03 -6.95 7.23
C ILE A 50 8.37 -8.37 6.77
N THR A 51 8.94 -9.14 7.70
CA THR A 51 9.29 -10.56 7.52
C THR A 51 8.13 -11.46 7.91
N GLY A 52 7.97 -12.61 7.24
CA GLY A 52 6.90 -13.58 7.56
C GLY A 52 5.54 -13.28 6.91
N ARG A 53 5.47 -12.25 6.06
CA ARG A 53 4.32 -11.95 5.19
C ARG A 53 4.76 -11.87 3.73
N ILE A 54 3.80 -12.06 2.85
CA ILE A 54 4.00 -12.23 1.40
C ILE A 54 3.46 -10.98 0.69
N PHE A 55 4.08 -10.58 -0.42
CA PHE A 55 3.53 -9.59 -1.34
C PHE A 55 2.31 -10.13 -2.11
N PRO A 56 1.41 -9.26 -2.59
CA PRO A 56 1.42 -7.79 -2.45
C PRO A 56 0.86 -7.30 -1.11
N ASP A 57 0.21 -8.19 -0.35
CA ASP A 57 -0.54 -7.93 0.88
C ASP A 57 0.22 -7.04 1.88
N LYS A 58 1.45 -7.41 2.24
CA LYS A 58 2.22 -6.62 3.22
C LYS A 58 2.54 -5.18 2.80
N ALA A 59 2.61 -4.89 1.50
CA ALA A 59 2.82 -3.52 1.02
C ALA A 59 1.52 -2.72 0.97
N ILE A 60 0.40 -3.40 0.67
CA ILE A 60 -0.93 -2.81 0.71
C ILE A 60 -1.24 -2.36 2.14
N ASP A 61 -0.97 -3.22 3.13
CA ASP A 61 -1.20 -2.89 4.54
C ASP A 61 -0.35 -1.70 4.99
N LEU A 62 0.93 -1.67 4.65
CA LEU A 62 1.81 -0.55 5.00
C LEU A 62 1.34 0.77 4.35
N MET A 63 0.90 0.72 3.09
CA MET A 63 0.32 1.89 2.41
C MET A 63 -0.98 2.35 3.08
N ASP A 64 -1.86 1.44 3.46
CA ASP A 64 -3.15 1.72 4.10
C ASP A 64 -2.99 2.37 5.49
N GLU A 65 -2.08 1.85 6.30
CA GLU A 65 -1.71 2.42 7.59
C GLU A 65 -1.14 3.84 7.44
N ALA A 66 -0.27 4.05 6.44
CA ALA A 66 0.28 5.38 6.14
C ALA A 66 -0.82 6.37 5.73
N CYS A 67 -1.78 5.96 4.89
CA CYS A 67 -2.90 6.80 4.50
C CYS A 67 -3.78 7.19 5.70
N THR A 68 -4.07 6.22 6.58
CA THR A 68 -4.82 6.45 7.81
C THR A 68 -4.11 7.45 8.73
N ALA A 69 -2.80 7.30 8.90
CA ALA A 69 -1.99 8.20 9.72
C ALA A 69 -2.00 9.65 9.18
N VAL A 70 -1.90 9.83 7.86
CA VAL A 70 -1.98 11.15 7.22
C VAL A 70 -3.36 11.78 7.42
N LYS A 71 -4.43 11.02 7.21
CA LYS A 71 -5.81 11.49 7.42
C LYS A 71 -6.02 12.03 8.84
N LEU A 72 -5.60 11.26 9.84
CA LEU A 72 -5.70 11.66 11.27
C LEU A 72 -4.86 12.89 11.59
N ARG A 73 -3.67 13.02 10.98
CA ARG A 73 -2.82 14.21 11.16
C ARG A 73 -3.49 15.46 10.58
N VAL A 74 -4.08 15.35 9.40
CA VAL A 74 -4.77 16.47 8.74
C VAL A 74 -6.03 16.87 9.50
N SER A 75 -6.83 15.90 9.99
CA SER A 75 -8.02 16.21 10.79
C SER A 75 -7.65 16.94 12.08
N LYS A 76 -6.62 16.47 12.80
CA LYS A 76 -6.14 17.11 14.03
C LYS A 76 -5.64 18.54 13.80
N GLN A 77 -4.94 18.80 12.69
CA GLN A 77 -4.47 20.15 12.38
C GLN A 77 -5.62 21.14 12.14
N ARG A 78 -6.76 20.67 11.59
CA ARG A 78 -7.94 21.50 11.37
C ARG A 78 -8.68 21.86 12.67
N GLU A 79 -8.59 21.03 13.71
CA GLU A 79 -9.21 21.33 15.01
C GLU A 79 -8.43 22.36 15.82
N ILE A 80 -7.15 22.54 15.53
CA ILE A 80 -6.24 23.46 16.25
C ILE A 80 -6.24 24.87 15.63
N ASN A 81 -6.76 25.01 14.41
CA ASN A 81 -6.84 26.26 13.66
C ASN A 81 -8.26 26.84 13.69
#